data_AF-A8PPA4-F1
#
_entry.id   AF-A8PPA4-F1
#
_cell.length_a   1.000
_cell.length_b   1.000
_cell.length_c   1.000
_cell.angle_alpha   90.00
_cell.angle_beta   90.00
_cell.angle_gamma   90.00
#
_symmetry.space_group_name_H-M   'P 1'
#
loop_
_entity.id
_entity.type
_entity.pdbx_description
1 polymer ?
#
loop_
_entity_poly.entity_id
_entity_poly.type
_entity_poly.pdbx_seq_one_letter_code
_entity_poly.pdbx_strand_id
1 'polypeptide(L)'
;MGLINLIHYNKDMNMNQTNHQNTSTFQIIQPFSVMCAGTAVNELIDVLNQIIANPLNPLNLTQFLRAVATFTAAVTISCPIDVAKKLVSCVNDNGFINIPGIINCLGSIKPNSVFRAYITGGSNNIDVCTVDPATGTLSALQEAGGSGFNLPYGIALDAKGQHAYITNYYNDTVSLCTIDETTGKFSTCQTAGNRFFHRPTDIVVVNLSNNPATTFAYIIYQNQTIAKCTIEADGTLNDCESLSGGFYYPRSIAFNTLSTYAYVLDGIDAGVNKVLVCTVDPVTGELNACREALESQVGAVSGIAINKVNGNAYVVNRYNSNLLQCSIKPDGTFASCHPTGSGFAGARSIAIINDPNNPSTAFLYVMNQGNDTISTCTIEADGTLSNCQAMKLDFTPLDIAFHG
;
A
#
# COMPACT_ATOMS: atom_id res chain seq x y z
N MET A 1 20.67 -47.08 -10.09
CA MET A 1 20.25 -46.30 -11.27
C MET A 1 19.65 -45.01 -10.72
N GLY A 2 20.39 -43.97 -10.34
CA GLY A 2 21.53 -43.30 -11.00
C GLY A 2 20.97 -42.37 -12.09
N LEU A 3 21.25 -41.07 -12.20
CA LEU A 3 22.24 -40.14 -11.63
C LEU A 3 21.75 -38.70 -12.02
N ILE A 4 21.78 -37.69 -11.14
CA ILE A 4 22.75 -36.54 -11.08
C ILE A 4 22.48 -35.32 -12.00
N ASN A 5 22.47 -34.15 -11.34
CA ASN A 5 22.81 -32.76 -11.70
C ASN A 5 23.21 -32.42 -13.14
N LEU A 6 22.91 -31.17 -13.55
CA LEU A 6 23.92 -30.26 -14.09
C LEU A 6 23.49 -28.78 -13.94
N ILE A 7 23.94 -28.14 -12.85
CA ILE A 7 24.30 -26.72 -12.88
C ILE A 7 25.62 -26.66 -13.66
N HIS A 8 25.70 -25.87 -14.72
CA HIS A 8 26.97 -25.49 -15.32
C HIS A 8 27.16 -23.99 -15.14
N TYR A 9 28.02 -23.65 -14.18
CA TYR A 9 28.78 -22.41 -14.20
C TYR A 9 29.94 -22.67 -15.15
N ASN A 10 30.00 -21.98 -16.29
CA ASN A 10 31.24 -21.93 -17.05
C ASN A 10 31.72 -20.49 -17.19
N LYS A 11 32.95 -20.32 -16.75
CA LYS A 11 33.71 -19.09 -16.60
C LYS A 11 34.80 -19.18 -17.66
N ASP A 12 34.59 -18.55 -18.81
CA ASP A 12 35.67 -18.23 -19.75
C ASP A 12 35.31 -16.97 -20.53
N MET A 13 35.75 -15.83 -19.98
CA MET A 13 36.04 -14.65 -20.78
C MET A 13 37.25 -14.98 -21.67
N ASN A 14 37.03 -15.16 -22.96
CA ASN A 14 38.08 -14.98 -23.94
C ASN A 14 37.73 -13.76 -24.79
N MET A 15 38.31 -12.62 -24.39
CA MET A 15 38.32 -11.41 -25.21
C MET A 15 39.16 -11.70 -26.45
N ASN A 16 38.53 -11.73 -27.62
CA ASN A 16 39.18 -11.23 -28.82
C ASN A 16 38.18 -10.84 -29.92
N GLN A 17 38.30 -9.56 -30.29
CA GLN A 17 37.95 -8.92 -31.56
C GLN A 17 36.48 -8.55 -31.86
N THR A 18 36.21 -7.28 -31.54
CA THR A 18 35.62 -6.24 -32.41
C THR A 18 34.37 -6.58 -33.21
N ASN A 19 33.20 -6.24 -32.66
CA ASN A 19 32.20 -5.42 -33.37
C ASN A 19 31.19 -4.81 -32.39
N HIS A 20 30.92 -3.52 -32.55
CA HIS A 20 30.00 -2.72 -31.74
C HIS A 20 28.54 -3.15 -31.93
N GLN A 21 27.98 -3.90 -30.97
CA GLN A 21 26.57 -3.88 -30.57
C GLN A 21 26.49 -4.42 -29.12
N ASN A 22 26.36 -3.55 -28.13
CA ASN A 22 26.08 -3.95 -26.74
C ASN A 22 24.66 -4.51 -26.66
N THR A 23 24.52 -5.83 -26.80
CA THR A 23 23.26 -6.55 -26.53
C THR A 23 23.35 -7.11 -25.12
N SER A 24 22.78 -6.38 -24.16
CA SER A 24 22.57 -6.89 -22.80
C SER A 24 21.38 -7.84 -22.84
N THR A 25 21.62 -9.14 -22.97
CA THR A 25 20.60 -10.19 -22.77
C THR A 25 20.22 -10.24 -21.29
N PHE A 26 19.01 -9.78 -20.95
CA PHE A 26 18.41 -10.04 -19.64
C PHE A 26 17.72 -11.41 -19.69
N GLN A 27 18.25 -12.37 -18.93
CA GLN A 27 17.55 -13.62 -18.67
C GLN A 27 16.47 -13.35 -17.61
N ILE A 28 15.20 -13.42 -17.99
CA ILE A 28 14.08 -13.38 -17.05
C ILE A 28 14.03 -14.74 -16.35
N ILE A 29 14.62 -14.82 -15.17
CA ILE A 29 14.49 -15.96 -14.26
C ILE A 29 13.44 -15.54 -13.25
N GLN A 30 12.18 -15.95 -13.46
CA GLN A 30 11.06 -16.19 -12.51
C GLN A 30 9.72 -16.16 -13.27
N PRO A 31 8.72 -16.99 -12.92
CA PRO A 31 7.50 -17.15 -13.70
C PRO A 31 6.61 -15.90 -13.60
N PHE A 32 6.27 -15.30 -14.75
CA PHE A 32 5.24 -14.26 -14.84
C PHE A 32 3.91 -14.88 -15.29
N SER A 33 2.86 -14.63 -14.54
CA SER A 33 1.48 -14.96 -14.91
C SER A 33 0.87 -13.79 -15.66
N VAL A 34 0.65 -13.92 -16.96
CA VAL A 34 -0.10 -12.92 -17.75
C VAL A 34 -1.57 -13.31 -17.77
N MET A 35 -2.40 -12.63 -16.96
CA MET A 35 -3.87 -12.73 -17.06
C MET A 35 -4.38 -11.62 -17.98
N CYS A 36 -4.72 -11.95 -19.23
CA CYS A 36 -5.45 -11.04 -20.12
C CYS A 36 -6.96 -11.18 -19.85
N ALA A 37 -7.60 -10.15 -19.30
CA ALA A 37 -9.05 -10.11 -19.10
C ALA A 37 -9.78 -9.42 -20.29
N GLY A 38 -10.87 -10.06 -20.74
CA GLY A 38 -12.09 -9.42 -21.24
C GLY A 38 -11.99 -8.36 -22.33
N THR A 39 -11.68 -8.78 -23.57
CA THR A 39 -12.10 -8.23 -24.88
C THR A 39 -11.28 -8.88 -26.00
N ALA A 40 -9.95 -8.99 -25.81
CA ALA A 40 -9.03 -9.64 -26.75
C ALA A 40 -9.30 -11.14 -26.95
N VAL A 41 -9.79 -11.84 -25.92
CA VAL A 41 -10.19 -13.26 -25.99
C VAL A 41 -11.42 -13.45 -26.88
N ASN A 42 -12.36 -12.50 -26.85
CA ASN A 42 -13.59 -12.58 -27.66
C ASN A 42 -13.30 -12.27 -29.13
N GLU A 43 -12.40 -11.32 -29.43
CA GLU A 43 -11.92 -11.10 -30.80
C GLU A 43 -11.18 -12.33 -31.36
N LEU A 44 -10.42 -13.04 -30.52
CA LEU A 44 -9.74 -14.28 -30.90
C LEU A 44 -10.73 -15.43 -31.17
N ILE A 45 -11.81 -15.51 -30.38
CA ILE A 45 -12.91 -16.46 -30.54
C ILE A 45 -13.71 -16.17 -31.82
N ASP A 46 -13.97 -14.90 -32.14
CA ASP A 46 -14.68 -14.51 -33.37
C ASP A 46 -13.87 -14.81 -34.63
N VAL A 47 -12.55 -14.61 -34.58
CA VAL A 47 -11.64 -15.05 -35.65
C VAL A 47 -11.64 -16.58 -35.77
N LEU A 48 -11.65 -17.31 -34.65
CA LEU A 48 -11.78 -18.78 -34.65
C LEU A 48 -13.11 -19.23 -35.28
N ASN A 49 -14.22 -18.56 -34.97
CA ASN A 49 -15.55 -18.89 -35.47
C ASN A 49 -15.72 -18.58 -36.96
N GLN A 50 -15.10 -17.52 -37.47
CA GLN A 50 -15.07 -17.21 -38.90
C GLN A 50 -14.26 -18.25 -39.70
N ILE A 51 -13.24 -18.86 -39.09
CA ILE A 51 -12.42 -19.91 -39.71
C ILE A 51 -13.17 -21.27 -39.73
N ILE A 52 -13.98 -21.56 -38.72
CA ILE A 52 -14.82 -22.77 -38.64
C ILE A 52 -15.92 -22.76 -39.72
N ALA A 53 -16.40 -21.59 -40.14
CA ALA A 53 -17.52 -21.46 -41.08
C ALA A 53 -17.18 -21.82 -42.55
N ASN A 54 -15.92 -22.07 -42.91
CA ASN A 54 -15.55 -22.37 -44.31
C ASN A 54 -14.55 -23.55 -44.43
N PRO A 55 -15.02 -24.81 -44.34
CA PRO A 55 -14.16 -25.99 -44.14
C PRO A 55 -13.38 -26.52 -45.36
N LEU A 56 -13.53 -25.93 -46.55
CA LEU A 56 -13.06 -26.53 -47.81
C LEU A 56 -11.73 -25.98 -48.35
N ASN A 57 -10.95 -25.25 -47.54
CA ASN A 57 -9.62 -24.78 -47.95
C ASN A 57 -8.50 -25.70 -47.39
N PRO A 58 -7.76 -26.46 -48.24
CA PRO A 58 -6.76 -27.44 -47.80
C PRO A 58 -5.50 -26.85 -47.14
N LEU A 59 -5.35 -25.52 -47.08
CA LEU A 59 -4.28 -24.86 -46.32
C LEU A 59 -4.45 -24.93 -44.79
N ASN A 60 -5.63 -25.29 -44.28
CA ASN A 60 -5.95 -25.14 -42.85
C ASN A 60 -5.61 -26.35 -41.96
N LEU A 61 -5.58 -27.59 -42.47
CA LEU A 61 -5.36 -28.76 -41.60
C LEU A 61 -3.91 -28.85 -41.10
N THR A 62 -2.94 -28.51 -41.96
CA THR A 62 -1.50 -28.49 -41.62
C THR A 62 -1.14 -27.31 -40.73
N GLN A 63 -1.84 -26.18 -40.85
CA GLN A 63 -1.69 -25.03 -39.94
C GLN A 63 -2.36 -25.30 -38.58
N PHE A 64 -3.52 -25.97 -38.57
CA PHE A 64 -4.22 -26.40 -37.36
C PHE A 64 -3.40 -27.39 -36.52
N LEU A 65 -2.84 -28.43 -37.14
CA LEU A 65 -1.98 -29.41 -36.45
C LEU A 65 -0.67 -28.80 -35.91
N ARG A 66 -0.14 -27.74 -36.56
CA ARG A 66 1.04 -27.01 -36.08
C ARG A 66 0.74 -26.07 -34.93
N ALA A 67 -0.41 -25.38 -34.95
CA ALA A 67 -0.84 -24.48 -33.87
C ALA A 67 -1.19 -25.23 -32.58
N VAL A 68 -1.82 -26.41 -32.68
CA VAL A 68 -2.16 -27.24 -31.51
C VAL A 68 -0.91 -27.88 -30.88
N ALA A 69 0.11 -28.22 -31.68
CA ALA A 69 1.37 -28.78 -31.19
C ALA A 69 2.25 -27.77 -30.41
N THR A 70 2.04 -26.47 -30.59
CA THR A 70 2.86 -25.41 -29.97
C THR A 70 2.40 -24.93 -28.59
N PHE A 71 1.23 -25.36 -28.11
CA PHE A 71 0.73 -24.93 -26.78
C PHE A 71 1.15 -25.83 -25.61
N THR A 72 2.02 -26.83 -25.84
CA THR A 72 2.59 -27.69 -24.78
C THR A 72 4.05 -27.37 -24.43
N ALA A 73 4.64 -26.32 -25.00
CA ALA A 73 6.00 -25.87 -24.70
C ALA A 73 6.01 -24.40 -24.27
N ALA A 74 6.80 -24.08 -23.23
CA ALA A 74 7.02 -22.71 -22.79
C ALA A 74 7.63 -21.88 -23.95
N VAL A 75 7.01 -20.76 -24.29
CA VAL A 75 7.49 -19.85 -25.33
C VAL A 75 8.26 -18.71 -24.65
N THR A 76 9.53 -18.51 -25.02
CA THR A 76 10.28 -17.32 -24.60
C THR A 76 9.93 -16.15 -25.52
N ILE A 77 9.64 -14.99 -24.94
CA ILE A 77 9.39 -13.74 -25.68
C ILE A 77 10.51 -12.76 -25.31
N SER A 78 11.25 -12.30 -26.31
CA SER A 78 12.24 -11.22 -26.16
C SER A 78 11.66 -9.90 -26.62
N CYS A 79 11.74 -8.91 -25.74
CA CYS A 79 11.19 -7.57 -25.93
C CYS A 79 12.26 -6.50 -25.70
N PRO A 80 12.99 -6.06 -26.74
CA PRO A 80 13.91 -4.91 -26.61
C PRO A 80 13.20 -3.63 -26.17
N ILE A 81 13.83 -2.95 -25.21
CA ILE A 81 13.42 -1.65 -24.67
C ILE A 81 14.40 -0.58 -25.16
N ASP A 82 13.90 0.57 -25.60
CA ASP A 82 14.75 1.69 -26.03
C ASP A 82 15.33 2.50 -24.85
N VAL A 83 16.17 3.49 -25.18
CA VAL A 83 16.77 4.41 -24.20
C VAL A 83 15.74 5.27 -23.44
N ALA A 84 14.50 5.36 -23.93
CA ALA A 84 13.38 6.04 -23.30
C ALA A 84 12.46 5.09 -22.52
N LYS A 85 12.90 3.84 -22.28
CA LYS A 85 12.15 2.79 -21.58
C LYS A 85 10.85 2.36 -22.29
N LYS A 86 10.76 2.53 -23.61
CA LYS A 86 9.61 2.07 -24.40
C LYS A 86 9.91 0.74 -25.09
N LEU A 87 8.92 -0.14 -25.12
CA LEU A 87 8.95 -1.37 -25.91
C LEU A 87 9.00 -1.02 -27.40
N VAL A 88 10.00 -1.54 -28.11
CA VAL A 88 10.21 -1.28 -29.54
C VAL A 88 9.53 -2.35 -30.40
N SER A 89 9.73 -3.62 -30.05
CA SER A 89 9.09 -4.78 -30.68
C SER A 89 9.27 -6.01 -29.78
N CYS A 90 8.42 -7.02 -29.93
CA CYS A 90 8.59 -8.30 -29.22
C CYS A 90 8.57 -9.44 -30.22
N VAL A 91 9.51 -10.37 -30.04
CA VAL A 91 9.70 -11.54 -30.90
C VAL A 91 9.78 -12.77 -30.04
N ASN A 92 9.07 -13.83 -30.44
CA ASN A 92 9.31 -15.15 -29.87
C ASN A 92 10.53 -15.81 -30.53
N ASP A 93 10.99 -16.92 -29.95
CA ASP A 93 12.14 -17.72 -30.43
C ASP A 93 11.99 -18.23 -31.90
N ASN A 94 10.79 -18.10 -32.48
CA ASN A 94 10.48 -18.48 -33.86
C ASN A 94 10.34 -17.27 -34.81
N GLY A 95 10.59 -16.04 -34.36
CA GLY A 95 10.60 -14.84 -35.20
C GLY A 95 9.22 -14.33 -35.63
N PHE A 96 8.13 -14.82 -35.04
CA PHE A 96 6.78 -14.35 -35.35
C PHE A 96 6.15 -13.67 -34.14
N ILE A 97 5.80 -12.39 -34.27
CA ILE A 97 4.50 -11.78 -33.94
C ILE A 97 4.59 -10.28 -34.31
N ASN A 98 3.78 -9.85 -35.27
CA ASN A 98 3.36 -8.45 -35.40
C ASN A 98 1.82 -8.44 -35.44
N ILE A 99 1.22 -8.80 -34.32
CA ILE A 99 -0.24 -8.70 -34.12
C ILE A 99 -0.47 -7.46 -33.27
N PRO A 100 -1.11 -6.40 -33.79
CA PRO A 100 -1.35 -5.15 -33.07
C PRO A 100 -1.98 -5.32 -31.67
N GLY A 101 -2.78 -6.38 -31.47
CA GLY A 101 -3.39 -6.72 -30.17
C GLY A 101 -2.43 -7.14 -29.06
N ILE A 102 -1.26 -7.71 -29.39
CA ILE A 102 -0.24 -8.13 -28.40
C ILE A 102 0.61 -6.94 -27.94
N ILE A 103 0.89 -5.97 -28.83
CA ILE A 103 1.58 -4.72 -28.47
C ILE A 103 0.74 -3.90 -27.46
N ASN A 104 -0.59 -3.92 -27.60
CA ASN A 104 -1.49 -3.33 -26.61
C ASN A 104 -1.51 -4.08 -25.26
N CYS A 105 -1.23 -5.39 -25.23
CA CYS A 105 -1.05 -6.13 -23.97
C CYS A 105 0.29 -5.86 -23.29
N LEU A 106 1.34 -5.58 -24.07
CA LEU A 106 2.70 -5.37 -23.56
C LEU A 106 2.97 -3.93 -23.12
N GLY A 107 2.23 -2.95 -23.65
CA GLY A 107 2.20 -1.57 -23.15
C GLY A 107 1.72 -1.43 -21.70
N SER A 108 1.29 -2.53 -21.08
CA SER A 108 0.83 -2.61 -19.69
C SER A 108 1.78 -3.37 -18.75
N ILE A 109 2.99 -3.76 -19.20
CA ILE A 109 4.03 -4.25 -18.28
C ILE A 109 4.53 -3.05 -17.47
N LYS A 110 3.80 -2.70 -16.42
CA LYS A 110 4.40 -1.96 -15.31
C LYS A 110 5.47 -2.88 -14.71
N PRO A 111 6.68 -2.38 -14.35
CA PRO A 111 7.53 -3.10 -13.42
C PRO A 111 6.67 -3.52 -12.23
N ASN A 112 6.88 -4.73 -11.67
CA ASN A 112 6.19 -5.13 -10.44
C ASN A 112 6.20 -3.94 -9.48
N SER A 113 5.02 -3.48 -9.05
CA SER A 113 4.96 -2.38 -8.11
C SER A 113 5.74 -2.79 -6.86
N VAL A 114 6.74 -1.99 -6.51
CA VAL A 114 7.56 -2.28 -5.34
C VAL A 114 6.75 -1.82 -4.14
N PHE A 115 6.35 -2.77 -3.29
CA PHE A 115 5.65 -2.44 -2.04
C PHE A 115 6.63 -1.69 -1.12
N ARG A 116 6.24 -0.51 -0.64
CA ARG A 116 7.09 0.40 0.14
C ARG A 116 6.40 0.84 1.42
N ALA A 117 7.22 1.08 2.44
CA ALA A 117 6.80 1.70 3.68
C ALA A 117 7.56 3.00 3.89
N TYR A 118 6.86 4.02 4.37
CA TYR A 118 7.38 5.33 4.73
C TYR A 118 7.19 5.54 6.22
N ILE A 119 8.26 5.87 6.94
CA ILE A 119 8.29 5.95 8.39
C ILE A 119 8.63 7.36 8.82
N THR A 120 7.87 7.88 9.78
CA THR A 120 8.15 9.13 10.47
C THR A 120 8.74 8.86 11.86
N GLY A 121 9.51 9.80 12.38
CA GLY A 121 9.86 9.86 13.79
C GLY A 121 11.29 10.30 14.07
N GLY A 122 11.52 10.85 15.28
CA GLY A 122 12.82 11.15 15.92
C GLY A 122 13.78 12.13 15.22
N SER A 123 13.84 12.13 13.90
CA SER A 123 14.67 12.95 13.03
C SER A 123 13.81 13.86 12.15
N ASN A 124 14.37 14.98 11.69
CA ASN A 124 13.69 15.90 10.77
C ASN A 124 13.69 15.37 9.31
N ASN A 125 13.57 14.06 9.13
CA ASN A 125 13.55 13.35 7.85
C ASN A 125 12.42 12.30 7.85
N ILE A 126 12.17 11.74 6.66
CA ILE A 126 11.29 10.58 6.47
C ILE A 126 12.15 9.46 5.90
N ASP A 127 11.97 8.25 6.41
CA ASP A 127 12.64 7.06 5.89
C ASP A 127 11.69 6.24 5.01
N VAL A 128 12.25 5.58 4.00
CA VAL A 128 11.56 4.66 3.10
C VAL A 128 12.29 3.33 3.06
N CYS A 129 11.53 2.24 3.01
CA CYS A 129 12.06 0.90 2.76
C CYS A 129 11.12 0.11 1.84
N THR A 130 11.63 -1.00 1.32
CA THR A 130 10.81 -1.99 0.62
C THR A 130 10.23 -2.97 1.61
N VAL A 131 9.06 -3.50 1.26
CA VAL A 131 8.34 -4.49 2.04
C VAL A 131 8.22 -5.75 1.21
N ASP A 132 8.59 -6.89 1.77
CA ASP A 132 8.34 -8.18 1.14
C ASP A 132 6.84 -8.49 1.21
N PRO A 133 6.12 -8.57 0.07
CA PRO A 133 4.67 -8.79 0.08
C PRO A 133 4.28 -10.17 0.63
N ALA A 134 5.18 -11.16 0.60
CA ALA A 134 4.88 -12.50 1.10
C ALA A 134 5.06 -12.64 2.62
N THR A 135 5.90 -11.81 3.22
CA THR A 135 6.29 -11.93 4.64
C THR A 135 6.00 -10.68 5.47
N GLY A 136 5.69 -9.55 4.84
CA GLY A 136 5.58 -8.24 5.47
C GLY A 136 6.91 -7.68 5.97
N THR A 137 8.04 -8.35 5.72
CA THR A 137 9.32 -7.92 6.30
C THR A 137 9.81 -6.62 5.66
N LEU A 138 10.31 -5.71 6.50
CA LEU A 138 10.87 -4.43 6.07
C LEU A 138 12.36 -4.59 5.73
N SER A 139 12.78 -4.05 4.59
CA SER A 139 14.19 -3.96 4.23
C SER A 139 14.93 -2.87 5.03
N ALA A 140 16.23 -2.75 4.82
CA ALA A 140 17.01 -1.62 5.35
C ALA A 140 16.37 -0.28 4.95
N LEU A 141 16.34 0.65 5.92
CA LEU A 141 15.83 1.99 5.72
C LEU A 141 16.78 2.84 4.87
N GLN A 142 16.19 3.73 4.09
CA GLN A 142 16.90 4.77 3.34
C GLN A 142 16.14 6.08 3.51
N GLU A 143 16.83 7.22 3.47
CA GLU A 143 16.13 8.50 3.46
C GLU A 143 15.25 8.62 2.22
N ALA A 144 13.97 8.93 2.44
CA ALA A 144 13.00 9.21 1.40
C ALA A 144 13.33 10.53 0.67
N GLY A 145 14.13 11.40 1.28
CA GLY A 145 14.44 12.74 0.78
C GLY A 145 13.42 13.78 1.24
N GLY A 146 13.32 14.89 0.50
CA GLY A 146 12.50 16.03 0.90
C GLY A 146 13.18 16.95 1.92
N SER A 147 12.53 18.07 2.21
CA SER A 147 13.03 19.07 3.16
C SER A 147 11.86 19.88 3.74
N GLY A 148 12.16 20.68 4.77
CA GLY A 148 11.15 21.48 5.46
C GLY A 148 10.36 20.74 6.54
N PHE A 149 10.79 19.52 6.90
CA PHE A 149 10.20 18.77 8.01
C PHE A 149 10.70 19.25 9.37
N ASN A 150 9.84 19.19 10.39
CA ASN A 150 10.21 19.49 11.77
C ASN A 150 9.36 18.68 12.74
N LEU A 151 9.97 17.66 13.33
CA LEU A 151 9.28 16.54 13.99
C LEU A 151 8.09 16.04 13.14
N PRO A 152 8.38 15.41 11.98
CA PRO A 152 7.35 14.75 11.19
C PRO A 152 6.67 13.70 12.07
N TYR A 153 5.37 13.83 12.24
CA TYR A 153 4.63 13.07 13.26
C TYR A 153 3.81 11.95 12.63
N GLY A 154 2.86 12.30 11.78
CA GLY A 154 2.00 11.36 11.04
C GLY A 154 2.23 11.44 9.54
N ILE A 155 1.92 10.36 8.83
CA ILE A 155 2.08 10.27 7.38
C ILE A 155 0.90 9.53 6.74
N ALA A 156 0.42 10.03 5.61
CA ALA A 156 -0.52 9.32 4.75
C ALA A 156 -0.11 9.45 3.28
N LEU A 157 -0.47 8.46 2.48
CA LEU A 157 -0.29 8.49 1.04
C LEU A 157 -1.64 8.55 0.33
N ASP A 158 -1.67 9.14 -0.86
CA ASP A 158 -2.84 9.01 -1.72
C ASP A 158 -3.00 7.56 -2.24
N ALA A 159 -4.18 7.23 -2.75
CA ALA A 159 -4.49 5.87 -3.20
C ALA A 159 -3.67 5.42 -4.43
N LYS A 160 -3.02 6.35 -5.14
CA LYS A 160 -2.15 6.06 -6.28
C LYS A 160 -0.67 6.04 -5.88
N GLY A 161 -0.37 6.32 -4.61
CA GLY A 161 0.98 6.47 -4.08
C GLY A 161 1.81 7.57 -4.76
N GLN A 162 1.17 8.57 -5.38
CA GLN A 162 1.85 9.68 -6.06
C GLN A 162 2.17 10.83 -5.11
N HIS A 163 1.39 10.99 -4.05
CA HIS A 163 1.55 12.04 -3.06
C HIS A 163 1.67 11.46 -1.65
N ALA A 164 2.59 12.01 -0.87
CA ALA A 164 2.71 11.84 0.57
C ALA A 164 2.30 13.12 1.29
N TYR A 165 1.56 12.96 2.37
CA TYR A 165 1.16 14.03 3.28
C TYR A 165 1.79 13.78 4.64
N ILE A 166 2.58 14.73 5.13
CA ILE A 166 3.34 14.60 6.38
C ILE A 166 2.93 15.70 7.34
N THR A 167 2.48 15.35 8.54
CA THR A 167 2.17 16.34 9.58
C THR A 167 3.46 16.78 10.28
N ASN A 168 3.76 18.08 10.28
CA ASN A 168 4.96 18.65 10.91
C ASN A 168 4.60 19.31 12.23
N TYR A 169 4.84 18.59 13.32
CA TYR A 169 4.36 18.96 14.64
C TYR A 169 4.86 20.32 15.09
N TYR A 170 6.13 20.67 14.85
CA TYR A 170 6.67 21.97 15.29
C TYR A 170 6.54 23.10 14.26
N ASN A 171 6.19 22.79 13.01
CA ASN A 171 5.94 23.81 11.99
C ASN A 171 4.47 24.24 11.92
N ASP A 172 3.58 23.54 12.64
CA ASP A 172 2.13 23.74 12.55
C ASP A 172 1.59 23.55 11.11
N THR A 173 2.24 22.75 10.27
CA THR A 173 1.88 22.56 8.86
C THR A 173 1.77 21.09 8.48
N VAL A 174 1.12 20.83 7.35
CA VAL A 174 1.25 19.55 6.62
C VAL A 174 2.14 19.80 5.40
N SER A 175 3.06 18.89 5.09
CA SER A 175 3.83 18.89 3.84
C SER A 175 3.16 17.96 2.83
N LEU A 176 3.05 18.41 1.58
CA LEU A 176 2.71 17.61 0.40
C LEU A 176 4.01 17.33 -0.36
N CYS A 177 4.35 16.05 -0.49
CA CYS A 177 5.51 15.59 -1.24
C CYS A 177 5.08 14.71 -2.43
N THR A 178 5.66 14.92 -3.60
CA THR A 178 5.49 14.03 -4.77
C THR A 178 6.46 12.86 -4.69
N ILE A 179 5.98 11.66 -4.99
CA ILE A 179 6.74 10.42 -4.95
C ILE A 179 7.16 10.03 -6.37
N ASP A 180 8.46 9.82 -6.57
CA ASP A 180 8.97 9.21 -7.79
C ASP A 180 8.64 7.71 -7.79
N GLU A 181 7.77 7.28 -8.71
CA GLU A 181 7.28 5.88 -8.78
C GLU A 181 8.40 4.84 -8.94
N THR A 182 9.55 5.22 -9.52
CA THR A 182 10.65 4.28 -9.76
C THR A 182 11.46 4.04 -8.49
N THR A 183 11.82 5.11 -7.80
CA THR A 183 12.74 5.10 -6.65
C THR A 183 12.00 5.03 -5.32
N GLY A 184 10.75 5.47 -5.27
CA GLY A 184 9.98 5.69 -4.04
C GLY A 184 10.41 6.93 -3.26
N LYS A 185 11.32 7.77 -3.78
CA LYS A 185 11.81 8.96 -3.08
C LYS A 185 10.93 10.18 -3.34
N PHE A 186 10.96 11.13 -2.42
CA PHE A 186 10.31 12.42 -2.57
C PHE A 186 11.11 13.31 -3.51
N SER A 187 10.43 13.94 -4.47
CA SER A 187 11.06 14.85 -5.43
C SER A 187 10.81 16.32 -5.09
N THR A 188 9.57 16.73 -4.89
CA THR A 188 9.21 18.09 -4.45
C THR A 188 8.34 18.03 -3.22
N CYS A 189 8.70 18.77 -2.16
CA CYS A 189 7.90 18.93 -0.95
C CYS A 189 7.55 20.41 -0.75
N GLN A 190 6.29 20.68 -0.42
CA GLN A 190 5.77 22.02 -0.14
C GLN A 190 4.74 21.98 0.98
N THR A 191 4.43 23.12 1.59
CA THR A 191 3.32 23.19 2.55
C THR A 191 2.01 22.89 1.83
N ALA A 192 1.23 21.95 2.38
CA ALA A 192 -0.07 21.55 1.90
C ALA A 192 -1.15 22.49 2.46
N GLY A 193 -1.87 23.18 1.57
CA GLY A 193 -2.93 24.12 1.93
C GLY A 193 -2.42 25.48 2.44
N ASN A 194 -3.35 26.33 2.85
CA ASN A 194 -3.11 27.74 3.23
C ASN A 194 -3.38 28.03 4.72
N ARG A 195 -3.43 27.00 5.56
CA ARG A 195 -3.78 27.09 6.99
C ARG A 195 -2.73 26.40 7.87
N PHE A 196 -2.58 26.91 9.10
CA PHE A 196 -1.81 26.26 10.15
C PHE A 196 -2.67 25.28 10.95
N PHE A 197 -2.16 24.07 11.13
CA PHE A 197 -2.78 22.96 11.85
C PHE A 197 -2.16 22.76 13.25
N HIS A 198 -1.88 23.84 13.98
CA HIS A 198 -1.37 23.88 15.37
C HIS A 198 -0.98 22.51 15.97
N ARG A 199 0.27 22.10 15.74
CA ARG A 199 0.85 20.83 16.18
C ARG A 199 0.07 19.62 15.67
N PRO A 200 0.02 19.40 14.35
CA PRO A 200 -0.68 18.26 13.78
C PRO A 200 0.06 16.97 14.13
N THR A 201 -0.70 15.92 14.45
CA THR A 201 -0.17 14.67 15.01
C THR A 201 -0.58 13.41 14.24
N ASP A 202 -1.61 13.48 13.41
CA ASP A 202 -2.04 12.36 12.58
C ASP A 202 -2.73 12.88 11.33
N ILE A 203 -2.68 12.12 10.25
CA ILE A 203 -3.37 12.41 9.00
C ILE A 203 -3.80 11.10 8.34
N VAL A 204 -5.04 11.06 7.84
CA VAL A 204 -5.53 9.93 7.05
C VAL A 204 -6.19 10.44 5.78
N VAL A 205 -5.86 9.81 4.65
CA VAL A 205 -6.44 10.08 3.34
C VAL A 205 -7.52 9.03 3.03
N VAL A 206 -8.71 9.48 2.67
CA VAL A 206 -9.89 8.62 2.49
C VAL A 206 -10.63 8.94 1.20
N ASN A 207 -10.91 7.92 0.41
CA ASN A 207 -11.91 7.96 -0.66
C ASN A 207 -13.25 7.46 -0.13
N LEU A 208 -14.31 8.22 -0.35
CA LEU A 208 -15.66 7.78 0.03
C LEU A 208 -16.22 6.81 -1.02
N SER A 209 -16.85 5.73 -0.55
CA SER A 209 -17.37 4.66 -1.42
C SER A 209 -18.40 5.13 -2.44
N ASN A 210 -19.24 6.10 -2.09
CA ASN A 210 -20.30 6.64 -2.96
C ASN A 210 -19.88 7.89 -3.75
N ASN A 211 -18.70 8.45 -3.47
CA ASN A 211 -18.12 9.55 -4.24
C ASN A 211 -16.59 9.35 -4.35
N PRO A 212 -16.12 8.36 -5.13
CA PRO A 212 -14.69 8.07 -5.27
C PRO A 212 -13.93 9.17 -6.02
N ALA A 213 -14.63 10.13 -6.63
CA ALA A 213 -14.04 11.27 -7.30
C ALA A 213 -13.53 12.34 -6.31
N THR A 214 -14.03 12.32 -5.06
CA THR A 214 -13.58 13.25 -4.02
C THR A 214 -12.82 12.49 -2.95
N THR A 215 -11.58 12.90 -2.74
CA THR A 215 -10.71 12.39 -1.69
C THR A 215 -10.66 13.42 -0.56
N PHE A 216 -10.71 12.96 0.68
CA PHE A 216 -10.61 13.81 1.87
C PHE A 216 -9.35 13.49 2.67
N ALA A 217 -8.77 14.51 3.29
CA ALA A 217 -7.78 14.35 4.35
C ALA A 217 -8.42 14.68 5.70
N TYR A 218 -8.25 13.80 6.68
CA TYR A 218 -8.61 14.04 8.08
C TYR A 218 -7.34 14.23 8.89
N ILE A 219 -7.16 15.42 9.45
CA ILE A 219 -5.93 15.83 10.15
C ILE A 219 -6.26 16.05 11.62
N ILE A 220 -5.55 15.35 12.50
CA ILE A 220 -5.67 15.50 13.95
C ILE A 220 -4.63 16.52 14.41
N TYR A 221 -5.06 17.48 15.22
CA TYR A 221 -4.20 18.55 15.73
C TYR A 221 -4.66 19.07 17.10
N GLN A 222 -3.83 19.89 17.77
CA GLN A 222 -3.99 20.18 19.20
C GLN A 222 -5.17 21.10 19.59
N ASN A 223 -6.06 21.48 18.66
CA ASN A 223 -7.26 22.28 18.96
C ASN A 223 -8.46 21.43 19.39
N GLN A 224 -8.25 20.21 19.91
CA GLN A 224 -9.32 19.33 20.40
C GLN A 224 -10.36 19.01 19.30
N THR A 225 -9.92 18.95 18.06
CA THR A 225 -10.78 18.66 16.90
C THR A 225 -9.97 18.01 15.79
N ILE A 226 -10.68 17.62 14.74
CA ILE A 226 -10.16 17.02 13.51
C ILE A 226 -10.47 18.00 12.38
N ALA A 227 -9.48 18.36 11.58
CA ALA A 227 -9.69 19.11 10.36
C ALA A 227 -10.01 18.15 9.22
N LYS A 228 -11.04 18.45 8.44
CA LYS A 228 -11.36 17.74 7.20
C LYS A 228 -11.07 18.68 6.03
N CYS A 229 -10.24 18.24 5.10
CA CYS A 229 -9.90 18.97 3.87
C CYS A 229 -10.33 18.15 2.66
N THR A 230 -10.66 18.83 1.56
CA THR A 230 -10.69 18.21 0.23
C THR A 230 -9.27 18.06 -0.30
N ILE A 231 -9.03 17.02 -1.09
CA ILE A 231 -7.77 16.81 -1.81
C ILE A 231 -8.03 17.00 -3.30
N GLU A 232 -7.32 17.96 -3.90
CA GLU A 232 -7.41 18.25 -5.33
C GLU A 232 -6.67 17.21 -6.19
N ALA A 233 -6.86 17.27 -7.51
CA ALA A 233 -6.21 16.36 -8.45
C ALA A 233 -4.66 16.45 -8.44
N ASP A 234 -4.11 17.61 -8.07
CA ASP A 234 -2.66 17.83 -7.90
C ASP A 234 -2.15 17.49 -6.49
N GLY A 235 -3.02 16.92 -5.65
CA GLY A 235 -2.74 16.55 -4.27
C GLY A 235 -2.85 17.69 -3.27
N THR A 236 -3.14 18.93 -3.67
CA THR A 236 -3.24 20.05 -2.71
C THR A 236 -4.44 19.91 -1.76
N LEU A 237 -4.29 20.42 -0.54
CA LEU A 237 -5.37 20.44 0.47
C LEU A 237 -6.15 21.75 0.39
N ASN A 238 -7.45 21.65 0.18
CA ASN A 238 -8.39 22.77 0.13
C ASN A 238 -9.54 22.59 1.14
N ASP A 239 -10.33 23.65 1.31
CA ASP A 239 -11.57 23.66 2.10
C ASP A 239 -11.43 22.98 3.48
N CYS A 240 -10.33 23.29 4.17
CA CYS A 240 -9.99 22.69 5.45
C CYS A 240 -10.83 23.27 6.60
N GLU A 241 -11.79 22.48 7.06
CA GLU A 241 -12.75 22.85 8.09
C GLU A 241 -12.60 22.00 9.35
N SER A 242 -12.79 22.61 10.52
CA SER A 242 -12.79 21.90 11.80
C SER A 242 -14.13 21.18 12.00
N LEU A 243 -14.09 19.89 12.24
CA LEU A 243 -15.27 19.08 12.46
C LEU A 243 -15.90 19.35 13.84
N SER A 244 -17.23 19.35 13.88
CA SER A 244 -18.01 19.55 15.11
C SER A 244 -18.49 18.21 15.68
N GLY A 245 -17.54 17.37 16.13
CA GLY A 245 -17.83 16.03 16.65
C GLY A 245 -17.93 15.91 18.18
N GLY A 246 -17.76 17.01 18.92
CA GLY A 246 -17.68 16.98 20.38
C GLY A 246 -16.44 16.25 20.91
N PHE A 247 -15.37 16.22 20.11
CA PHE A 247 -14.09 15.61 20.48
C PHE A 247 -13.43 16.38 21.63
N TYR A 248 -12.65 15.68 22.46
CA TYR A 248 -11.94 16.28 23.58
C TYR A 248 -10.43 16.36 23.34
N TYR A 249 -9.82 15.26 22.91
CA TYR A 249 -8.41 15.15 22.56
C TYR A 249 -8.21 13.99 21.56
N PRO A 250 -8.60 14.19 20.28
CA PRO A 250 -8.43 13.15 19.27
C PRO A 250 -6.93 12.88 19.07
N ARG A 251 -6.55 11.60 18.91
CA ARG A 251 -5.15 11.16 18.76
C ARG A 251 -4.89 10.27 17.57
N SER A 252 -5.91 9.54 17.11
CA SER A 252 -5.84 8.74 15.90
C SER A 252 -7.24 8.55 15.31
N ILE A 253 -7.33 8.40 14.00
CA ILE A 253 -8.58 8.13 13.29
C ILE A 253 -8.39 6.98 12.31
N ALA A 254 -9.35 6.09 12.20
CA ALA A 254 -9.37 5.04 11.17
C ALA A 254 -10.78 4.86 10.60
N PHE A 255 -10.88 4.28 9.41
CA PHE A 255 -12.15 4.11 8.70
C PHE A 255 -12.38 2.62 8.40
N ASN A 256 -13.64 2.17 8.43
CA ASN A 256 -13.98 0.85 7.93
C ASN A 256 -13.81 0.77 6.40
N THR A 257 -13.88 -0.45 5.84
CA THR A 257 -13.66 -0.72 4.41
C THR A 257 -14.46 0.17 3.47
N LEU A 258 -15.72 0.47 3.82
CA LEU A 258 -16.62 1.28 3.00
C LEU A 258 -16.59 2.78 3.34
N SER A 259 -15.75 3.19 4.30
CA SER A 259 -15.69 4.55 4.84
C SER A 259 -17.04 5.08 5.33
N THR A 260 -17.93 4.20 5.81
CA THR A 260 -19.25 4.57 6.38
C THR A 260 -19.16 4.88 7.87
N TYR A 261 -18.12 4.36 8.54
CA TYR A 261 -17.82 4.61 9.93
C TYR A 261 -16.37 5.09 10.08
N ALA A 262 -16.19 6.14 10.88
CA ALA A 262 -14.91 6.60 11.36
C ALA A 262 -14.76 6.26 12.84
N TYR A 263 -13.60 5.76 13.22
CA TYR A 263 -13.23 5.40 14.57
C TYR A 263 -12.19 6.39 15.07
N VAL A 264 -12.53 7.17 16.09
CA VAL A 264 -11.65 8.20 16.65
C VAL A 264 -11.21 7.77 18.03
N LEU A 265 -9.90 7.69 18.24
CA LEU A 265 -9.35 7.60 19.59
C LEU A 265 -9.36 8.99 20.20
N ASP A 266 -10.19 9.18 21.23
CA ASP A 266 -10.42 10.46 21.87
C ASP A 266 -10.11 10.37 23.37
N GLY A 267 -9.08 11.11 23.81
CA GLY A 267 -8.70 11.15 25.23
C GLY A 267 -7.23 11.45 25.45
N ILE A 268 -6.87 11.63 26.72
CA ILE A 268 -5.51 11.97 27.16
C ILE A 268 -4.86 10.79 27.89
N ASP A 269 -3.53 10.68 27.83
CA ASP A 269 -2.77 9.56 28.42
C ASP A 269 -3.05 9.35 29.93
N ALA A 270 -3.35 10.43 30.67
CA ALA A 270 -3.63 10.40 32.11
C ALA A 270 -5.13 10.46 32.47
N GLY A 271 -6.04 10.29 31.51
CA GLY A 271 -7.47 10.54 31.69
C GLY A 271 -8.39 9.48 31.07
N VAL A 272 -9.68 9.81 30.95
CA VAL A 272 -10.66 8.94 30.31
C VAL A 272 -10.38 8.90 28.82
N ASN A 273 -10.14 7.69 28.32
CA ASN A 273 -9.87 7.42 26.93
C ASN A 273 -11.03 6.64 26.34
N LYS A 274 -11.54 7.14 25.22
CA LYS A 274 -12.67 6.57 24.50
C LYS A 274 -12.24 6.21 23.10
N VAL A 275 -12.80 5.12 22.58
CA VAL A 275 -12.91 4.94 21.13
C VAL A 275 -14.30 5.42 20.78
N LEU A 276 -14.40 6.44 19.94
CA LEU A 276 -15.65 6.90 19.38
C LEU A 276 -15.86 6.25 18.02
N VAL A 277 -17.11 5.93 17.69
CA VAL A 277 -17.56 5.63 16.33
C VAL A 277 -18.49 6.74 15.87
N CYS A 278 -18.21 7.30 14.70
CA CYS A 278 -19.01 8.32 14.02
C CYS A 278 -19.50 7.76 12.67
N THR A 279 -20.71 8.10 12.26
CA THR A 279 -21.16 7.88 10.87
C THR A 279 -20.51 8.91 9.95
N VAL A 280 -20.10 8.49 8.76
CA VAL A 280 -19.49 9.38 7.76
C VAL A 280 -20.55 9.74 6.72
N ASP A 281 -20.74 11.03 6.48
CA ASP A 281 -21.59 11.49 5.38
C ASP A 281 -20.95 11.12 4.04
N PRO A 282 -21.64 10.37 3.17
CA PRO A 282 -21.04 9.78 1.97
C PRO A 282 -20.73 10.81 0.86
N VAL A 283 -21.21 12.05 0.99
CA VAL A 283 -21.02 13.11 0.00
C VAL A 283 -20.01 14.13 0.50
N THR A 284 -20.19 14.59 1.74
CA THR A 284 -19.44 15.70 2.34
C THR A 284 -18.27 15.24 3.20
N GLY A 285 -18.20 13.97 3.59
CA GLY A 285 -17.20 13.45 4.51
C GLY A 285 -17.37 13.93 5.96
N GLU A 286 -18.48 14.60 6.30
CA GLU A 286 -18.75 15.02 7.68
C GLU A 286 -18.86 13.83 8.64
N LEU A 287 -18.34 14.01 9.86
CA LEU A 287 -18.44 13.02 10.93
C LEU A 287 -19.65 13.36 11.82
N ASN A 288 -20.64 12.48 11.81
CA ASN A 288 -21.92 12.66 12.49
C ASN A 288 -22.18 11.56 13.54
N ALA A 289 -23.13 11.80 14.44
CA ALA A 289 -23.63 10.81 15.40
C ALA A 289 -22.53 10.05 16.17
N CYS A 290 -21.47 10.77 16.56
CA CYS A 290 -20.35 10.21 17.31
C CYS A 290 -20.81 9.70 18.68
N ARG A 291 -20.47 8.45 18.99
CA ARG A 291 -20.76 7.80 20.28
C ARG A 291 -19.66 6.84 20.66
N GLU A 292 -19.62 6.38 21.90
CA GLU A 292 -18.63 5.39 22.32
C GLU A 292 -18.80 4.07 21.54
N ALA A 293 -17.72 3.62 20.89
CA ALA A 293 -17.64 2.35 20.20
C ALA A 293 -17.45 1.18 21.19
N LEU A 294 -16.91 1.47 22.37
CA LEU A 294 -16.64 0.51 23.43
C LEU A 294 -17.15 1.07 24.78
N GLU A 295 -17.99 0.31 25.48
CA GLU A 295 -18.63 0.76 26.74
C GLU A 295 -17.69 0.78 27.96
N SER A 296 -16.52 0.15 27.86
CA SER A 296 -15.52 0.08 28.93
C SER A 296 -14.31 0.97 28.62
N GLN A 297 -13.73 1.60 29.65
CA GLN A 297 -12.48 2.35 29.50
C GLN A 297 -11.34 1.45 29.02
N VAL A 298 -10.62 1.91 28.00
CA VAL A 298 -9.62 1.11 27.25
C VAL A 298 -8.17 1.42 27.64
N GLY A 299 -7.98 2.24 28.68
CA GLY A 299 -6.69 2.79 29.09
C GLY A 299 -6.12 3.77 28.07
N ALA A 300 -4.82 4.09 28.14
CA ALA A 300 -4.14 5.03 27.25
C ALA A 300 -3.92 4.48 25.83
N VAL A 301 -5.01 4.27 25.09
CA VAL A 301 -5.00 3.93 23.66
C VAL A 301 -4.21 4.96 22.87
N SER A 302 -3.57 4.62 21.76
CA SER A 302 -2.67 5.57 21.07
C SER A 302 -2.72 5.52 19.55
N GLY A 303 -3.17 4.40 19.00
CA GLY A 303 -3.34 4.18 17.58
C GLY A 303 -4.42 3.13 17.35
N ILE A 304 -5.12 3.26 16.23
CA ILE A 304 -6.16 2.34 15.81
C ILE A 304 -5.99 2.02 14.32
N ALA A 305 -6.16 0.75 13.97
CA ALA A 305 -6.22 0.32 12.58
C ALA A 305 -7.41 -0.63 12.39
N ILE A 306 -8.07 -0.53 11.24
CA ILE A 306 -9.15 -1.43 10.85
C ILE A 306 -8.61 -2.36 9.75
N ASN A 307 -8.67 -3.66 9.98
CA ASN A 307 -8.38 -4.63 8.93
C ASN A 307 -9.58 -4.67 7.98
N LYS A 308 -9.35 -4.20 6.75
CA LYS A 308 -10.41 -4.06 5.75
C LYS A 308 -10.89 -5.38 5.15
N VAL A 309 -10.20 -6.49 5.41
CA VAL A 309 -10.52 -7.84 4.92
C VAL A 309 -11.39 -8.59 5.93
N ASN A 310 -10.90 -8.75 7.16
CA ASN A 310 -11.64 -9.50 8.18
C ASN A 310 -12.64 -8.63 8.98
N GLY A 311 -12.56 -7.30 8.85
CA GLY A 311 -13.46 -6.36 9.51
C GLY A 311 -13.18 -6.14 11.01
N ASN A 312 -12.04 -6.61 11.52
CA ASN A 312 -11.66 -6.40 12.91
C ASN A 312 -10.96 -5.05 13.12
N ALA A 313 -11.18 -4.47 14.29
CA ALA A 313 -10.44 -3.31 14.79
C ALA A 313 -9.30 -3.74 15.70
N TYR A 314 -8.16 -3.07 15.58
CA TYR A 314 -6.97 -3.27 16.40
C TYR A 314 -6.58 -1.95 17.04
N VAL A 315 -6.50 -1.94 18.37
CA VAL A 315 -6.19 -0.75 19.16
C VAL A 315 -4.93 -0.99 19.97
N VAL A 316 -3.94 -0.12 19.82
CA VAL A 316 -2.74 -0.13 20.66
C VAL A 316 -2.91 0.78 21.87
N ASN A 317 -2.26 0.43 22.97
CA ASN A 317 -2.20 1.23 24.19
C ASN A 317 -0.73 1.38 24.62
N ARG A 318 -0.33 2.60 25.02
CA ARG A 318 1.07 2.91 25.35
C ARG A 318 1.61 2.14 26.55
N TYR A 319 0.75 1.71 27.46
CA TYR A 319 1.15 1.04 28.70
C TYR A 319 0.93 -0.47 28.69
N ASN A 320 0.25 -1.00 27.67
CA ASN A 320 0.06 -2.44 27.50
C ASN A 320 1.08 -2.98 26.51
N SER A 321 1.55 -4.20 26.78
CA SER A 321 2.44 -4.92 25.86
C SER A 321 1.71 -5.72 24.79
N ASN A 322 0.37 -5.66 24.76
CA ASN A 322 -0.52 -6.33 23.81
C ASN A 322 -1.47 -5.32 23.15
N LEU A 323 -2.13 -5.74 22.07
CA LEU A 323 -3.17 -4.98 21.38
C LEU A 323 -4.54 -5.46 21.84
N LEU A 324 -5.54 -4.58 21.74
CA LEU A 324 -6.93 -4.98 21.83
C LEU A 324 -7.46 -5.26 20.41
N GLN A 325 -7.86 -6.51 20.15
CA GLN A 325 -8.59 -6.90 18.96
C GLN A 325 -10.08 -6.90 19.26
N CYS A 326 -10.89 -6.31 18.39
CA CYS A 326 -12.35 -6.29 18.50
C CYS A 326 -13.00 -6.62 17.16
N SER A 327 -14.12 -7.33 17.19
CA SER A 327 -15.04 -7.41 16.04
C SER A 327 -15.88 -6.15 15.94
N ILE A 328 -16.28 -5.76 14.72
CA ILE A 328 -17.13 -4.60 14.46
C ILE A 328 -18.55 -5.07 14.16
N LYS A 329 -19.53 -4.59 14.94
CA LYS A 329 -20.95 -4.86 14.74
C LYS A 329 -21.50 -4.07 13.55
N PRO A 330 -22.67 -4.44 12.99
CA PRO A 330 -23.30 -3.71 11.90
C PRO A 330 -23.60 -2.23 12.20
N ASP A 331 -23.79 -1.87 13.48
CA ASP A 331 -24.01 -0.48 13.90
C ASP A 331 -22.71 0.33 14.07
N GLY A 332 -21.56 -0.31 13.83
CA GLY A 332 -20.22 0.26 13.99
C GLY A 332 -19.65 0.14 15.40
N THR A 333 -20.37 -0.37 16.41
CA THR A 333 -19.79 -0.56 17.75
C THR A 333 -18.92 -1.81 17.80
N PHE A 334 -18.03 -1.88 18.79
CA PHE A 334 -17.15 -3.03 18.98
C PHE A 334 -17.83 -4.15 19.80
N ALA A 335 -17.42 -5.38 19.52
CA ALA A 335 -17.82 -6.58 20.26
C ALA A 335 -16.66 -7.57 20.37
N SER A 336 -16.78 -8.52 21.29
CA SER A 336 -15.85 -9.65 21.43
C SER A 336 -14.39 -9.20 21.54
N CYS A 337 -14.15 -8.12 22.29
CA CYS A 337 -12.83 -7.56 22.41
C CYS A 337 -11.93 -8.40 23.32
N HIS A 338 -10.73 -8.75 22.87
CA HIS A 338 -9.75 -9.48 23.66
C HIS A 338 -8.31 -9.05 23.35
N PRO A 339 -7.37 -9.23 24.30
CA PRO A 339 -5.96 -9.01 24.03
C PRO A 339 -5.42 -9.93 22.92
N THR A 340 -4.50 -9.44 22.10
CA THR A 340 -3.78 -10.20 21.08
C THR A 340 -2.34 -9.71 20.92
N GLY A 341 -1.43 -10.62 20.56
CA GLY A 341 0.00 -10.35 20.48
C GLY A 341 0.66 -10.01 21.83
N SER A 342 1.97 -9.80 21.82
CA SER A 342 2.74 -9.43 23.00
C SER A 342 4.08 -8.78 22.61
N GLY A 343 4.74 -8.11 23.56
CA GLY A 343 6.08 -7.55 23.36
C GLY A 343 6.12 -6.14 22.75
N PHE A 344 4.98 -5.48 22.59
CA PHE A 344 4.90 -4.12 22.06
C PHE A 344 5.26 -3.11 23.16
N ALA A 345 6.39 -2.41 23.03
CA ALA A 345 6.87 -1.49 24.06
C ALA A 345 6.46 -0.05 23.72
N GLY A 346 5.49 0.51 24.46
CA GLY A 346 5.09 1.89 24.23
C GLY A 346 4.44 2.11 22.87
N ALA A 347 3.60 1.19 22.42
CA ALA A 347 2.98 1.24 21.10
C ALA A 347 2.30 2.60 20.84
N ARG A 348 2.71 3.29 19.77
CA ARG A 348 2.32 4.68 19.47
C ARG A 348 1.34 4.78 18.31
N SER A 349 1.64 4.10 17.22
CA SER A 349 0.84 4.03 16.00
C SER A 349 0.79 2.58 15.53
N ILE A 350 -0.19 2.28 14.69
CA ILE A 350 -0.48 0.96 14.15
C ILE A 350 -0.97 1.12 12.72
N ALA A 351 -0.49 0.25 11.83
CA ALA A 351 -0.95 0.19 10.45
C ALA A 351 -1.15 -1.26 10.02
N ILE A 352 -2.04 -1.47 9.06
CA ILE A 352 -2.33 -2.80 8.51
C ILE A 352 -2.23 -2.71 6.99
N ILE A 353 -1.53 -3.67 6.41
CA ILE A 353 -1.49 -3.91 4.97
C ILE A 353 -2.08 -5.28 4.68
N ASN A 354 -2.65 -5.44 3.50
CA ASN A 354 -3.00 -6.76 2.98
C ASN A 354 -1.97 -7.15 1.92
N ASP A 355 -1.63 -8.44 1.83
CA ASP A 355 -0.79 -8.94 0.74
C ASP A 355 -1.56 -8.76 -0.58
N PRO A 356 -1.03 -7.98 -1.55
CA PRO A 356 -1.71 -7.78 -2.83
C PRO A 356 -1.83 -9.07 -3.66
N ASN A 357 -0.96 -10.06 -3.42
CA ASN A 357 -0.98 -11.35 -4.12
C ASN A 357 -1.83 -12.40 -3.38
N ASN A 358 -2.09 -12.20 -2.09
CA ASN A 358 -2.96 -13.03 -1.28
C ASN A 358 -3.84 -12.16 -0.37
N PRO A 359 -5.03 -11.74 -0.83
CA PRO A 359 -5.91 -10.86 -0.07
C PRO A 359 -6.39 -11.43 1.28
N SER A 360 -6.17 -12.73 1.53
CA SER A 360 -6.49 -13.36 2.83
C SER A 360 -5.37 -13.19 3.85
N THR A 361 -4.19 -12.74 3.44
CA THR A 361 -3.04 -12.47 4.30
C THR A 361 -2.98 -10.97 4.57
N ALA A 362 -2.84 -10.60 5.84
CA ALA A 362 -2.60 -9.23 6.25
C ALA A 362 -1.45 -9.16 7.25
N PHE A 363 -0.69 -8.07 7.18
CA PHE A 363 0.39 -7.80 8.12
C PHE A 363 0.07 -6.56 8.94
N LEU A 364 0.40 -6.64 10.21
CA LEU A 364 0.18 -5.59 11.20
C LEU A 364 1.52 -5.02 11.63
N TYR A 365 1.64 -3.69 11.57
CA TYR A 365 2.82 -2.96 11.98
C TYR A 365 2.52 -2.13 13.21
N VAL A 366 3.39 -2.18 14.22
CA VAL A 366 3.26 -1.39 15.45
C VAL A 366 4.52 -0.55 15.64
N MET A 367 4.36 0.77 15.74
CA MET A 367 5.44 1.69 16.05
C MET A 367 5.66 1.70 17.56
N ASN A 368 6.76 1.13 18.04
CA ASN A 368 7.06 1.02 19.46
C ASN A 368 8.02 2.13 19.89
N GLN A 369 7.48 3.16 20.54
CA GLN A 369 8.30 4.29 21.00
C GLN A 369 9.13 3.95 22.25
N GLY A 370 8.76 2.91 22.99
CA GLY A 370 9.40 2.54 24.25
C GLY A 370 10.74 1.84 24.08
N ASN A 371 11.02 1.33 22.88
CA ASN A 371 12.28 0.63 22.57
C ASN A 371 12.79 0.89 21.14
N ASP A 372 12.28 1.92 20.47
CA ASP A 372 12.60 2.31 19.09
C ASP A 372 12.55 1.13 18.12
N THR A 373 11.43 0.42 18.08
CA THR A 373 11.25 -0.70 17.13
C THR A 373 9.98 -0.57 16.31
N ILE A 374 9.98 -1.21 15.14
CA ILE A 374 8.77 -1.52 14.40
C ILE A 374 8.50 -3.01 14.56
N SER A 375 7.39 -3.36 15.22
CA SER A 375 6.94 -4.75 15.22
C SER A 375 6.11 -5.04 13.98
N THR A 376 6.37 -6.17 13.32
CA THR A 376 5.58 -6.70 12.20
C THR A 376 5.02 -8.06 12.61
N CYS A 377 3.71 -8.27 12.49
CA CYS A 377 3.04 -9.52 12.80
C CYS A 377 2.15 -9.96 11.62
N THR A 378 1.95 -11.26 11.47
CA THR A 378 0.90 -11.80 10.58
C THR A 378 -0.45 -11.74 11.31
N ILE A 379 -1.49 -11.32 10.61
CA ILE A 379 -2.88 -11.41 11.07
C ILE A 379 -3.45 -12.73 10.58
N GLU A 380 -3.80 -13.61 11.51
CA GLU A 380 -4.41 -14.91 11.22
C GLU A 380 -5.89 -14.77 10.82
N ALA A 381 -6.47 -15.86 10.30
CA ALA A 381 -7.86 -15.87 9.85
C ALA A 381 -8.89 -15.53 10.96
N ASP A 382 -8.59 -15.87 12.22
CA ASP A 382 -9.39 -15.50 13.40
C ASP A 382 -9.08 -14.08 13.91
N GLY A 383 -8.16 -13.37 13.24
CA GLY A 383 -7.70 -12.03 13.57
C GLY A 383 -6.62 -11.98 14.66
N THR A 384 -6.20 -13.11 15.23
CA THR A 384 -5.09 -13.13 16.18
C THR A 384 -3.75 -12.82 15.51
N LEU A 385 -2.74 -12.48 16.31
CA LEU A 385 -1.40 -12.12 15.80
C LEU A 385 -0.42 -13.28 15.98
N SER A 386 0.30 -13.60 14.90
CA SER A 386 1.37 -14.59 14.89
C SER A 386 2.65 -14.03 14.24
N ASN A 387 3.74 -14.80 14.30
CA ASN A 387 5.00 -14.51 13.61
C ASN A 387 5.53 -13.07 13.86
N CYS A 388 5.29 -12.53 15.05
CA CYS A 388 5.70 -11.18 15.38
C CYS A 388 7.23 -11.06 15.44
N GLN A 389 7.77 -10.13 14.64
CA GLN A 389 9.19 -9.79 14.60
C GLN A 389 9.35 -8.29 14.87
N ALA A 390 10.48 -7.87 15.42
CA ALA A 390 10.76 -6.46 15.69
C ALA A 390 12.04 -6.01 14.97
N MET A 391 11.95 -4.94 14.19
CA MET A 391 13.08 -4.26 13.59
C MET A 391 13.51 -3.12 14.52
N LYS A 392 14.77 -3.11 14.96
CA LYS A 392 15.34 -1.98 15.74
C LYS A 392 15.69 -0.82 14.82
N LEU A 393 15.33 0.38 15.27
CA LEU A 393 15.65 1.64 14.62
C LEU A 393 16.67 2.42 15.46
N ASP A 394 17.34 3.37 14.83
CA ASP A 394 18.22 4.36 15.45
C ASP A 394 17.49 5.66 15.86
N PHE A 395 16.18 5.73 15.60
CA PHE A 395 15.28 6.81 16.00
C PHE A 395 13.95 6.26 16.53
N THR A 396 13.21 7.08 17.27
CA THR A 396 11.89 6.72 17.81
C THR A 396 10.81 6.83 16.73
N PRO A 397 10.18 5.72 16.28
CA PRO A 397 9.15 5.77 15.23
C PRO A 397 7.85 6.34 15.77
N LEU A 398 7.19 7.19 14.96
CA LEU A 398 5.92 7.83 15.31
C LEU A 398 4.76 7.30 14.48
N ASP A 399 4.96 7.11 13.18
CA ASP A 399 3.91 6.63 12.27
C ASP A 399 4.48 5.94 11.01
N ILE A 400 3.64 5.19 10.30
CA ILE A 400 4.01 4.45 9.10
C ILE A 400 2.88 4.46 8.06
N ALA A 401 3.23 4.68 6.79
CA ALA A 401 2.31 4.56 5.66
C ALA A 401 2.90 3.69 4.54
N PHE A 402 2.05 3.13 3.69
CA PHE A 402 2.44 2.16 2.69
C PHE A 402 1.97 2.54 1.28
N HIS A 403 2.80 2.23 0.28
CA HIS A 403 2.51 2.31 -1.15
C HIS A 403 2.64 0.90 -1.73
N GLY A 404 1.64 0.44 -2.50
CA GLY A 404 1.72 -0.82 -3.25
C GLY A 404 1.33 -0.78 -4.70
#